data_AF-A0A6G2TY16-F1
#
_entry.id   AF-A0A6G2TY16-F1
#
_cell.length_a   1.000
_cell.length_b   1.000
_cell.length_c   1.000
_cell.angle_alpha   90.00
_cell.angle_beta   90.00
_cell.angle_gamma   90.00
#
_symmetry.space_group_name_H-M   'P 1'
#
loop_
_entity.id
_entity.type
_entity.pdbx_description
1 polymer ?
#
loop_
_entity_poly.entity_id
_entity_poly.type
_entity_poly.pdbx_seq_one_letter_code
_entity_poly.pdbx_strand_id
1 'polypeptide(L)'
;MKHKISAALAAGAASAAAAALALGAPPSAEAIPPADTAPPSGPCALRGIQDNVAESAATPAGYAPSHGTVRALTLFIDFPDAPATLTPSARFAEFFPAAADFFHASSYHRLVYRATPLLKWIRMSRPFAAYGIGRGADFDPASDTGYHALSREIVRAVEGSVDLRAYDVVNILATPNAGPPADRTVLSVTFSGGDMGLRTAAGAPFRNATFIWSRQAGKNAFRVLNHENAHSFGLPDLYHTDGRNAAPLVGHWDPMDEDWGPSNDFLGWHKWKLGWLAAGQVHCAPPRGTPAEHTLTPISTPGGTKIVVIPTGAHTALVAEARVRGPLDPTVCRPGILLYRVATDVPSGHGPLRIVDATPHSGGCFTGDKYVDRELTDATFRPGATYADRRSGAAVTVLAENRDGTYRIRVTPARG
;
A
#
# COMPACT_ATOMS: atom_id res chain seq x y z
N MET A 1 27.05 45.91 -61.02
CA MET A 1 27.43 44.87 -60.04
C MET A 1 26.16 44.20 -59.52
N LYS A 2 25.99 42.92 -59.92
CA LYS A 2 25.22 41.82 -59.29
C LYS A 2 23.83 42.18 -58.71
N HIS A 3 22.74 42.12 -59.51
CA HIS A 3 21.84 40.96 -59.76
C HIS A 3 21.00 40.56 -58.53
N LYS A 4 19.66 40.46 -58.53
CA LYS A 4 18.70 40.03 -59.57
C LYS A 4 17.31 40.68 -59.46
N ILE A 5 16.64 40.67 -60.61
CA ILE A 5 15.29 41.15 -60.95
C ILE A 5 14.23 40.06 -60.70
N SER A 6 13.02 40.54 -60.38
CA SER A 6 11.64 40.01 -60.44
C SER A 6 11.32 38.60 -60.98
N ALA A 7 10.26 38.00 -60.43
CA ALA A 7 9.08 37.56 -61.20
C ALA A 7 7.89 37.22 -60.27
N ALA A 8 6.72 37.78 -60.58
CA ALA A 8 5.43 37.30 -60.12
C ALA A 8 4.80 36.41 -61.21
N LEU A 9 4.04 35.38 -60.83
CA LEU A 9 2.98 34.78 -61.63
C LEU A 9 2.04 33.95 -60.73
N ALA A 10 0.75 34.11 -60.98
CA ALA A 10 -0.38 33.63 -60.20
C ALA A 10 -0.92 32.26 -60.68
N ALA A 11 -2.00 31.83 -60.00
CA ALA A 11 -2.93 30.72 -60.25
C ALA A 11 -2.57 29.43 -59.49
N GLY A 12 -3.48 28.72 -58.82
CA GLY A 12 -4.94 28.70 -58.86
C GLY A 12 -5.49 27.87 -57.69
N ALA A 13 -6.78 28.03 -57.42
CA ALA A 13 -7.50 27.48 -56.27
C ALA A 13 -7.70 25.95 -56.32
N ALA A 14 -7.67 25.32 -55.16
CA ALA A 14 -8.32 24.03 -54.91
C ALA A 14 -9.00 24.10 -53.53
N SER A 15 -10.34 24.07 -53.54
CA SER A 15 -11.21 24.07 -52.37
C SER A 15 -11.03 22.77 -51.57
N ALA A 16 -10.55 22.87 -50.32
CA ALA A 16 -10.56 21.76 -49.39
C ALA A 16 -11.87 21.75 -48.62
N ALA A 17 -12.70 20.74 -48.85
CA ALA A 17 -13.86 20.44 -48.03
C ALA A 17 -13.41 20.10 -46.60
N ALA A 18 -13.89 20.88 -45.62
CA ALA A 18 -13.66 20.59 -44.21
C ALA A 18 -14.54 19.42 -43.79
N ALA A 19 -13.96 18.22 -43.74
CA ALA A 19 -14.54 17.10 -43.02
C ALA A 19 -14.45 17.42 -41.51
N ALA A 20 -15.59 17.65 -40.87
CA ALA A 20 -15.69 17.76 -39.43
C ALA A 20 -15.36 16.39 -38.81
N LEU A 21 -14.10 16.23 -38.40
CA LEU A 21 -13.70 15.17 -37.48
C LEU A 21 -14.41 15.44 -36.15
N ALA A 22 -15.43 14.63 -35.86
CA ALA A 22 -15.99 14.53 -34.53
C ALA A 22 -14.88 14.08 -33.57
N LEU A 23 -14.26 15.05 -32.91
CA LEU A 23 -13.40 14.82 -31.75
C LEU A 23 -14.27 14.14 -30.70
N GLY A 24 -14.01 12.84 -30.48
CA GLY A 24 -14.65 12.08 -29.42
C GLY A 24 -14.49 12.82 -28.10
N ALA A 25 -15.61 13.02 -27.40
CA ALA A 25 -15.60 13.54 -26.05
C ALA A 25 -14.67 12.67 -25.18
N PRO A 26 -13.92 13.26 -24.24
CA PRO A 26 -13.18 12.47 -23.25
C PRO A 26 -14.18 11.55 -22.51
N PRO A 27 -13.75 10.35 -22.07
CA PRO A 27 -14.56 9.55 -21.18
C PRO A 27 -15.00 10.43 -20.01
N SER A 28 -16.30 10.48 -19.76
CA SER A 28 -16.86 11.23 -18.64
C SER A 28 -16.12 10.78 -17.39
N ALA A 29 -15.45 11.69 -16.69
CA ALA A 29 -14.89 11.41 -15.38
C ALA A 29 -16.07 10.98 -14.50
N GLU A 30 -16.21 9.68 -14.26
CA GLU A 30 -17.16 9.18 -13.27
C GLU A 30 -16.82 9.89 -11.96
N ALA A 31 -17.80 10.60 -11.41
CA ALA A 31 -17.65 11.24 -10.12
C ALA A 31 -17.24 10.19 -9.09
N ILE A 32 -16.19 10.48 -8.32
CA ILE A 32 -15.83 9.64 -7.17
C ILE A 32 -17.07 9.60 -6.27
N PRO A 33 -17.73 8.44 -6.09
CA PRO A 33 -18.88 8.38 -5.20
C PRO A 33 -18.44 8.84 -3.80
N PRO A 34 -19.31 9.52 -3.05
CA PRO A 34 -18.99 10.01 -1.71
C PRO A 34 -18.40 8.88 -0.87
N ALA A 35 -17.43 9.21 -0.01
CA ALA A 35 -16.73 8.23 0.79
C ALA A 35 -17.74 7.41 1.61
N ASP A 36 -17.91 6.14 1.26
CA ASP A 36 -18.54 5.17 2.13
C ASP A 36 -17.53 4.90 3.24
N THR A 37 -17.72 5.53 4.39
CA THR A 37 -16.90 5.29 5.59
C THR A 37 -17.29 3.98 6.28
N ALA A 38 -18.25 3.25 5.72
CA ALA A 38 -18.69 1.97 6.24
C ALA A 38 -17.57 0.93 6.06
N PRO A 39 -17.27 0.15 7.11
CA PRO A 39 -16.35 -0.98 6.97
C PRO A 39 -16.87 -1.96 5.91
N PRO A 40 -15.98 -2.78 5.30
CA PRO A 40 -16.40 -3.88 4.46
C PRO A 40 -17.56 -4.66 5.07
N SER A 41 -18.61 -4.89 4.28
CA SER A 41 -19.81 -5.57 4.73
C SER A 41 -20.33 -6.54 3.66
N GLY A 42 -21.33 -7.34 4.03
CA GLY A 42 -21.91 -8.34 3.15
C GLY A 42 -21.16 -9.68 3.13
N PRO A 43 -21.56 -10.61 2.24
CA PRO A 43 -21.12 -12.01 2.29
C PRO A 43 -19.62 -12.22 2.01
N CYS A 44 -18.95 -11.24 1.40
CA CYS A 44 -17.52 -11.27 1.13
C CYS A 44 -16.68 -10.56 2.19
N ALA A 45 -17.31 -9.91 3.17
CA ALA A 45 -16.62 -9.31 4.30
C ALA A 45 -16.25 -10.41 5.30
N LEU A 46 -15.22 -11.16 4.96
CA LEU A 46 -14.82 -12.36 5.69
C LEU A 46 -14.37 -12.01 7.11
N ARG A 47 -14.85 -12.80 8.07
CA ARG A 47 -14.40 -12.76 9.47
C ARG A 47 -13.05 -13.47 9.59
N GLY A 48 -12.30 -13.17 10.63
CA GLY A 48 -10.99 -13.78 10.86
C GLY A 48 -10.40 -13.30 12.17
N ILE A 49 -9.08 -13.14 12.20
CA ILE A 49 -8.35 -12.56 13.33
C ILE A 49 -8.88 -11.13 13.61
N GLN A 50 -9.07 -10.79 14.89
CA GLN A 50 -9.66 -9.52 15.36
C GLN A 50 -8.93 -8.91 16.57
N ASP A 51 -7.83 -9.51 17.00
CA ASP A 51 -7.01 -9.05 18.13
C ASP A 51 -5.61 -8.57 17.67
N ASN A 52 -5.36 -8.56 16.36
CA ASN A 52 -4.13 -8.08 15.74
C ASN A 52 -4.38 -7.60 14.29
N VAL A 53 -3.34 -7.10 13.62
CA VAL A 53 -3.36 -6.81 12.19
C VAL A 53 -3.64 -8.10 11.42
N ALA A 54 -4.54 -8.02 10.44
CA ALA A 54 -5.07 -9.19 9.74
C ALA A 54 -5.80 -8.82 8.46
N GLU A 55 -6.05 -9.80 7.59
CA GLU A 55 -6.82 -9.62 6.35
C GLU A 55 -8.34 -9.58 6.55
N SER A 56 -8.80 -9.73 7.79
CA SER A 56 -10.23 -9.70 8.11
C SER A 56 -10.88 -8.36 7.73
N ALA A 57 -12.17 -8.42 7.39
CA ALA A 57 -12.94 -7.27 6.93
C ALA A 57 -13.00 -6.10 7.94
N ALA A 58 -13.09 -6.41 9.23
CA ALA A 58 -13.10 -5.41 10.28
C ALA A 58 -11.69 -5.13 10.79
N THR A 59 -11.32 -3.85 10.86
CA THR A 59 -10.18 -3.39 11.65
C THR A 59 -10.67 -3.14 13.09
N PRO A 60 -10.07 -3.79 14.10
CA PRO A 60 -10.47 -3.62 15.50
C PRO A 60 -10.33 -2.19 16.00
N ALA A 61 -10.91 -1.88 17.17
CA ALA A 61 -10.65 -0.63 17.85
C ALA A 61 -9.18 -0.53 18.28
N GLY A 62 -8.62 0.69 18.32
CA GLY A 62 -7.25 0.97 18.75
C GLY A 62 -6.28 1.34 17.61
N TYR A 63 -6.58 0.90 16.39
CA TYR A 63 -5.89 1.35 15.17
C TYR A 63 -6.26 2.79 14.80
N ALA A 64 -5.39 3.46 14.04
CA ALA A 64 -5.65 4.77 13.49
C ALA A 64 -6.74 4.71 12.39
N PRO A 65 -7.53 5.78 12.19
CA PRO A 65 -8.40 5.87 11.02
C PRO A 65 -7.60 5.70 9.72
N SER A 66 -8.20 5.09 8.70
CA SER A 66 -7.59 4.89 7.38
C SER A 66 -8.13 5.86 6.32
N HIS A 67 -9.07 6.74 6.67
CA HIS A 67 -9.74 7.67 5.77
C HIS A 67 -10.00 9.01 6.47
N GLY A 68 -10.43 10.01 5.72
CA GLY A 68 -10.53 11.38 6.21
C GLY A 68 -9.14 12.00 6.41
N THR A 69 -8.98 12.82 7.45
CA THR A 69 -7.67 13.39 7.80
C THR A 69 -7.03 12.58 8.92
N VAL A 70 -5.90 11.93 8.61
CA VAL A 70 -5.03 11.30 9.62
C VAL A 70 -3.96 12.30 10.00
N ARG A 71 -3.85 12.61 11.30
CA ARG A 71 -2.84 13.53 11.84
C ARG A 71 -1.67 12.72 12.39
N ALA A 72 -0.51 12.89 11.81
CA ALA A 72 0.70 12.18 12.21
C ALA A 72 1.72 13.13 12.82
N LEU A 73 2.06 12.94 14.10
CA LEU A 73 3.17 13.64 14.73
C LEU A 73 4.48 13.00 14.25
N THR A 74 5.43 13.79 13.76
CA THR A 74 6.75 13.26 13.36
C THR A 74 7.83 13.79 14.30
N LEU A 75 8.46 12.87 15.03
CA LEU A 75 9.51 13.11 16.00
C LEU A 75 10.84 12.59 15.47
N PHE A 76 11.94 13.16 15.94
CA PHE A 76 13.29 12.83 15.49
C PHE A 76 14.15 12.47 16.70
N ILE A 77 14.84 11.33 16.64
CA ILE A 77 15.66 10.85 17.77
C ILE A 77 17.11 10.59 17.34
N ASP A 78 18.05 10.90 18.23
CA ASP A 78 19.46 10.53 18.08
C ASP A 78 20.05 10.04 19.40
N PHE A 79 21.27 9.50 19.35
CA PHE A 79 21.89 8.77 20.46
C PHE A 79 23.30 9.29 20.75
N PRO A 80 23.86 9.03 21.94
CA PRO A 80 25.26 9.35 22.26
C PRO A 80 26.29 8.69 21.32
N ASP A 81 26.08 7.44 20.94
CA ASP A 81 26.93 6.63 20.04
C ASP A 81 26.55 6.75 18.55
N ALA A 82 25.35 7.24 18.26
CA ALA A 82 24.87 7.59 16.93
C ALA A 82 24.26 9.00 16.96
N PRO A 83 25.09 10.06 17.00
CA PRO A 83 24.61 11.44 17.01
C PRO A 83 24.02 11.81 15.65
N ALA A 84 23.07 12.75 15.65
CA ALA A 84 22.49 13.26 14.42
C ALA A 84 23.53 13.84 13.46
N THR A 85 23.48 13.41 12.20
CA THR A 85 24.40 13.86 11.14
C THR A 85 23.76 14.85 10.15
N LEU A 86 22.47 15.11 10.31
CA LEU A 86 21.68 16.02 9.48
C LEU A 86 20.59 16.71 10.30
N THR A 87 19.95 17.74 9.74
CA THR A 87 18.89 18.49 10.45
C THR A 87 17.57 17.69 10.48
N PRO A 88 16.68 17.89 11.46
CA PRO A 88 15.36 17.26 11.48
C PRO A 88 14.57 17.54 10.19
N SER A 89 14.68 18.75 9.64
CA SER A 89 14.05 19.12 8.37
C SER A 89 14.60 18.30 7.19
N ALA A 90 15.90 18.05 7.15
CA ALA A 90 16.49 17.18 6.14
C ALA A 90 16.02 15.73 6.31
N ARG A 91 15.92 15.22 7.55
CA ARG A 91 15.39 13.86 7.81
C ARG A 91 13.94 13.76 7.37
N PHE A 92 13.13 14.77 7.67
CA PHE A 92 11.72 14.84 7.29
C PHE A 92 11.55 14.80 5.76
N ALA A 93 12.37 15.56 5.04
CA ALA A 93 12.32 15.66 3.58
C ALA A 93 12.73 14.37 2.86
N GLU A 94 13.35 13.40 3.54
CA GLU A 94 13.59 12.06 2.98
C GLU A 94 12.27 11.27 2.79
N PHE A 95 11.20 11.63 3.51
CA PHE A 95 9.92 10.91 3.50
C PHE A 95 8.75 11.76 2.97
N PHE A 96 8.70 13.05 3.29
CA PHE A 96 7.59 13.93 2.96
C PHE A 96 7.98 14.97 1.89
N PRO A 97 7.07 15.28 0.93
CA PRO A 97 5.66 14.92 0.88
C PRO A 97 5.33 13.54 0.29
N ALA A 98 6.31 12.82 -0.26
CA ALA A 98 6.09 11.60 -1.04
C ALA A 98 5.22 10.53 -0.34
N ALA A 99 5.43 10.29 0.96
CA ALA A 99 4.60 9.36 1.73
C ALA A 99 3.12 9.80 1.82
N ALA A 100 2.87 11.11 1.96
CA ALA A 100 1.51 11.65 2.00
C ALA A 100 0.86 11.61 0.61
N ASP A 101 1.61 11.93 -0.44
CA ASP A 101 1.14 11.89 -1.83
C ASP A 101 0.78 10.46 -2.25
N PHE A 102 1.54 9.46 -1.79
CA PHE A 102 1.23 8.05 -2.00
C PHE A 102 -0.13 7.66 -1.42
N PHE A 103 -0.37 7.96 -0.13
CA PHE A 103 -1.65 7.65 0.52
C PHE A 103 -2.81 8.42 -0.13
N HIS A 104 -2.59 9.67 -0.50
CA HIS A 104 -3.59 10.48 -1.18
C HIS A 104 -3.98 9.90 -2.55
N ALA A 105 -3.00 9.46 -3.35
CA ALA A 105 -3.24 8.84 -4.64
C ALA A 105 -3.89 7.44 -4.50
N SER A 106 -3.33 6.58 -3.64
CA SER A 106 -3.77 5.20 -3.48
C SER A 106 -5.19 5.09 -2.91
N SER A 107 -5.58 6.03 -2.04
CA SER A 107 -6.92 6.07 -1.44
C SER A 107 -7.99 6.74 -2.30
N TYR A 108 -7.69 7.09 -3.56
CA TYR A 108 -8.58 7.90 -4.39
C TYR A 108 -9.00 9.21 -3.70
N HIS A 109 -8.04 9.85 -3.03
CA HIS A 109 -8.22 11.09 -2.26
C HIS A 109 -9.09 10.96 -1.01
N ARG A 110 -9.42 9.73 -0.58
CA ARG A 110 -10.19 9.49 0.65
C ARG A 110 -9.37 9.65 1.92
N LEU A 111 -8.04 9.55 1.82
CA LEU A 111 -7.11 9.76 2.93
C LEU A 111 -6.24 10.99 2.67
N VAL A 112 -6.33 11.96 3.57
CA VAL A 112 -5.40 13.08 3.69
C VAL A 112 -4.46 12.81 4.86
N TYR A 113 -3.23 12.41 4.55
CA TYR A 113 -2.21 12.16 5.56
C TYR A 113 -1.49 13.47 5.91
N ARG A 114 -1.73 14.01 7.11
CA ARG A 114 -1.17 15.29 7.58
C ARG A 114 -0.01 15.05 8.56
N ALA A 115 1.20 15.03 8.03
CA ALA A 115 2.42 14.97 8.83
C ALA A 115 2.74 16.33 9.48
N THR A 116 2.97 16.33 10.79
CA THR A 116 3.33 17.51 11.58
C THR A 116 4.68 17.26 12.27
N PRO A 117 5.79 17.80 11.77
CA PRO A 117 7.09 17.56 12.38
C PRO A 117 7.34 18.46 13.60
N LEU A 118 7.84 17.88 14.69
CA LEU A 118 8.53 18.63 15.73
C LEU A 118 10.01 18.71 15.33
N LEU A 119 10.43 19.80 14.69
CA LEU A 119 11.76 19.95 14.08
C LEU A 119 12.89 20.14 15.12
N LYS A 120 13.04 19.16 16.01
CA LYS A 120 14.05 19.09 17.07
C LYS A 120 14.51 17.64 17.21
N TRP A 121 15.83 17.45 17.35
CA TRP A 121 16.38 16.17 17.77
C TRP A 121 16.12 15.95 19.26
N ILE A 122 15.42 14.87 19.58
CA ILE A 122 15.27 14.39 20.94
C ILE A 122 16.45 13.46 21.20
N ARG A 123 17.43 13.92 21.99
CA ARG A 123 18.59 13.13 22.37
C ARG A 123 18.18 12.08 23.39
N MET A 124 18.36 10.81 23.03
CA MET A 124 18.17 9.67 23.93
C MET A 124 19.27 9.63 24.99
N SER A 125 18.94 9.15 26.19
CA SER A 125 19.85 9.18 27.35
C SER A 125 20.97 8.14 27.28
N ARG A 126 20.75 7.04 26.55
CA ARG A 126 21.67 5.90 26.43
C ARG A 126 22.13 5.71 24.98
N PRO A 127 23.28 5.07 24.76
CA PRO A 127 23.70 4.56 23.45
C PRO A 127 22.60 3.71 22.79
N PHE A 128 22.44 3.77 21.46
CA PHE A 128 21.50 2.96 20.69
C PHE A 128 21.64 1.47 21.04
N ALA A 129 22.87 0.97 21.10
CA ALA A 129 23.14 -0.43 21.44
C ALA A 129 22.62 -0.84 22.84
N ALA A 130 22.55 0.10 23.78
CA ALA A 130 22.08 -0.17 25.15
C ALA A 130 20.55 -0.28 25.26
N TYR A 131 19.79 0.14 24.24
CA TYR A 131 18.35 -0.13 24.18
C TYR A 131 18.04 -1.55 23.71
N GLY A 132 18.99 -2.29 23.12
CA GLY A 132 18.75 -3.66 22.67
C GLY A 132 17.69 -3.76 21.58
N ILE A 133 17.56 -2.74 20.72
CA ILE A 133 16.63 -2.75 19.59
C ILE A 133 17.07 -3.82 18.59
N GLY A 134 16.19 -4.77 18.31
CA GLY A 134 16.42 -5.88 17.41
C GLY A 134 15.16 -6.25 16.62
N ARG A 135 15.34 -7.10 15.60
CA ARG A 135 14.23 -7.62 14.79
C ARG A 135 13.34 -8.51 15.63
N GLY A 136 12.03 -8.29 15.57
CA GLY A 136 11.04 -9.03 16.37
C GLY A 136 11.07 -8.70 17.86
N ALA A 137 11.70 -7.58 18.27
CA ALA A 137 11.65 -7.13 19.65
C ALA A 137 10.25 -6.63 20.03
N ASP A 138 9.73 -7.12 21.15
CA ASP A 138 8.41 -6.77 21.66
C ASP A 138 8.35 -5.36 22.29
N PHE A 139 7.13 -4.87 22.48
CA PHE A 139 6.85 -3.67 23.26
C PHE A 139 6.50 -4.02 24.70
N ASP A 140 7.50 -4.43 25.48
CA ASP A 140 7.29 -4.87 26.87
C ASP A 140 7.23 -3.68 27.85
N PRO A 141 6.06 -3.37 28.47
CA PRO A 141 5.95 -2.30 29.44
C PRO A 141 6.76 -2.51 30.73
N ALA A 142 7.08 -3.77 31.06
CA ALA A 142 7.87 -4.13 32.22
C ALA A 142 9.39 -3.99 31.98
N SER A 143 9.81 -3.84 30.73
CA SER A 143 11.23 -3.72 30.39
C SER A 143 11.77 -2.31 30.60
N ASP A 144 12.99 -2.24 31.15
CA ASP A 144 13.80 -1.02 31.27
C ASP A 144 14.76 -0.79 30.09
N THR A 145 14.65 -1.64 29.07
CA THR A 145 15.28 -1.50 27.75
C THR A 145 14.21 -1.67 26.65
N GLY A 146 14.61 -1.73 25.39
CA GLY A 146 13.71 -1.94 24.26
C GLY A 146 12.86 -0.72 23.88
N TYR A 147 11.85 -0.96 23.05
CA TYR A 147 10.98 0.07 22.48
C TYR A 147 10.15 0.81 23.53
N HIS A 148 9.70 0.14 24.59
CA HIS A 148 8.96 0.80 25.65
C HIS A 148 9.83 1.79 26.44
N ALA A 149 11.03 1.39 26.86
CA ALA A 149 11.96 2.27 27.56
C ALA A 149 12.38 3.48 26.70
N LEU A 150 12.64 3.26 25.41
CA LEU A 150 12.91 4.31 24.43
C LEU A 150 11.71 5.27 24.30
N SER A 151 10.51 4.74 24.11
CA SER A 151 9.27 5.53 23.96
C SER A 151 8.98 6.36 25.20
N ARG A 152 9.27 5.84 26.39
CA ARG A 152 9.11 6.55 27.66
C ARG A 152 9.96 7.82 27.74
N GLU A 153 11.17 7.80 27.19
CA GLU A 153 12.00 9.01 27.07
C GLU A 153 11.42 10.01 26.06
N ILE A 154 10.95 9.52 24.92
CA ILE A 154 10.33 10.35 23.88
C ILE A 154 9.09 11.05 24.43
N VAL A 155 8.20 10.32 25.11
CA VAL A 155 6.97 10.86 25.71
C VAL A 155 7.29 11.96 26.73
N ARG A 156 8.24 11.72 27.64
CA ARG A 156 8.70 12.74 28.60
C ARG A 156 9.28 13.97 27.92
N ALA A 157 9.98 13.81 26.81
CA ALA A 157 10.60 14.91 26.09
C ALA A 157 9.58 15.82 25.39
N VAL A 158 8.40 15.31 25.05
CA VAL A 158 7.39 16.06 24.29
C VAL A 158 6.17 16.50 25.11
N GLU A 159 5.91 15.88 26.26
CA GLU A 159 4.66 16.09 27.03
C GLU A 159 4.39 17.53 27.47
N GLY A 160 5.43 18.35 27.64
CA GLY A 160 5.28 19.78 27.98
C GLY A 160 5.00 20.69 26.77
N SER A 161 5.04 20.16 25.54
CA SER A 161 4.98 20.96 24.31
C SER A 161 4.05 20.41 23.23
N VAL A 162 3.61 19.15 23.35
CA VAL A 162 2.78 18.46 22.38
C VAL A 162 1.64 17.73 23.10
N ASP A 163 0.40 17.98 22.71
CA ASP A 163 -0.74 17.16 23.13
C ASP A 163 -0.88 15.94 22.20
N LEU A 164 -0.46 14.77 22.68
CA LEU A 164 -0.52 13.53 21.90
C LEU A 164 -1.96 13.13 21.49
N ARG A 165 -2.99 13.63 22.19
CA ARG A 165 -4.40 13.36 21.82
C ARG A 165 -4.79 13.94 20.47
N ALA A 166 -4.06 14.96 20.01
CA ALA A 166 -4.29 15.61 18.73
C ALA A 166 -3.79 14.80 17.52
N TYR A 167 -3.17 13.64 17.75
CA TYR A 167 -2.58 12.81 16.71
C TYR A 167 -3.12 11.38 16.74
N ASP A 168 -3.21 10.81 15.55
CA ASP A 168 -3.72 9.46 15.31
C ASP A 168 -2.56 8.46 15.18
N VAL A 169 -1.41 8.94 14.67
CA VAL A 169 -0.15 8.20 14.46
C VAL A 169 1.02 9.02 15.01
N VAL A 170 2.04 8.35 15.55
CA VAL A 170 3.33 8.96 15.90
C VAL A 170 4.45 8.30 15.10
N ASN A 171 5.08 9.06 14.20
CA ASN A 171 6.29 8.64 13.50
C ASN A 171 7.53 9.05 14.31
N ILE A 172 8.43 8.12 14.53
CA ILE A 172 9.73 8.32 15.18
C ILE A 172 10.81 8.03 14.14
N LEU A 173 11.43 9.08 13.63
CA LEU A 173 12.51 8.98 12.65
C LEU A 173 13.85 9.06 13.39
N ALA A 174 14.54 7.92 13.52
CA ALA A 174 15.88 7.91 14.08
C ALA A 174 16.87 8.55 13.09
N THR A 175 17.99 9.06 13.61
CA THR A 175 19.10 9.53 12.77
C THR A 175 19.58 8.42 11.81
N PRO A 176 20.01 8.73 10.57
CA PRO A 176 20.30 7.69 9.57
C PRO A 176 21.48 6.76 9.91
N ASN A 177 22.31 7.13 10.89
CA ASN A 177 23.42 6.32 11.42
C ASN A 177 23.06 5.50 12.67
N ALA A 178 21.80 5.49 13.11
CA ALA A 178 21.33 4.64 14.19
C ALA A 178 20.81 3.30 13.63
N GLY A 179 21.51 2.21 13.99
CA GLY A 179 21.23 0.86 13.51
C GLY A 179 22.10 0.42 12.32
N PRO A 180 22.15 -0.89 12.02
CA PRO A 180 22.74 -1.41 10.80
C PRO A 180 22.03 -0.82 9.55
N PRO A 181 22.74 -0.69 8.41
CA PRO A 181 22.11 -0.32 7.14
C PRO A 181 20.86 -1.16 6.85
N ALA A 182 19.80 -0.51 6.34
CA ALA A 182 18.50 -1.15 6.18
C ALA A 182 18.50 -2.30 5.14
N ASP A 183 19.45 -2.28 4.20
CA ASP A 183 19.70 -3.37 3.24
C ASP A 183 20.41 -4.58 3.85
N ARG A 184 20.87 -4.48 5.11
CA ARG A 184 21.47 -5.59 5.87
C ARG A 184 20.54 -6.11 6.97
N THR A 185 19.77 -5.23 7.60
CA THR A 185 18.83 -5.62 8.65
C THR A 185 17.68 -4.63 8.70
N VAL A 186 16.48 -5.14 8.45
CA VAL A 186 15.24 -4.37 8.62
C VAL A 186 14.92 -4.30 10.11
N LEU A 187 14.99 -3.10 10.67
CA LEU A 187 14.64 -2.81 12.06
C LEU A 187 13.39 -1.94 12.20
N SER A 188 12.94 -1.30 11.12
CA SER A 188 11.72 -0.51 11.14
C SER A 188 10.55 -1.37 11.61
N VAL A 189 9.67 -0.77 12.41
CA VAL A 189 8.55 -1.48 13.04
C VAL A 189 7.46 -0.50 13.44
N THR A 190 6.24 -1.01 13.53
CA THR A 190 5.08 -0.27 14.04
C THR A 190 4.39 -1.03 15.14
N PHE A 191 4.08 -0.33 16.23
CA PHE A 191 3.25 -0.82 17.32
C PHE A 191 1.87 -0.15 17.23
N SER A 192 0.83 -0.93 16.96
CA SER A 192 -0.53 -0.45 16.69
C SER A 192 -1.60 -1.34 17.31
N GLY A 193 -2.85 -0.84 17.33
CA GLY A 193 -4.03 -1.63 17.72
C GLY A 193 -4.27 -1.82 19.22
N GLY A 194 -3.23 -1.80 20.05
CA GLY A 194 -3.32 -2.03 21.50
C GLY A 194 -3.03 -0.81 22.38
N ASP A 195 -3.39 -0.89 23.66
CA ASP A 195 -2.83 0.02 24.68
C ASP A 195 -1.34 -0.34 24.86
N MET A 196 -0.47 0.60 24.49
CA MET A 196 0.97 0.46 24.63
C MET A 196 1.43 0.61 26.09
N GLY A 197 0.52 0.86 27.04
CA GLY A 197 0.85 1.01 28.46
C GLY A 197 1.59 2.31 28.79
N LEU A 198 1.64 3.26 27.85
CA LEU A 198 2.43 4.48 27.97
C LEU A 198 1.57 5.74 27.79
N ARG A 199 1.66 6.66 28.75
CA ARG A 199 0.88 7.90 28.80
C ARG A 199 1.75 9.07 29.25
N THR A 200 1.40 10.29 28.83
CA THR A 200 1.96 11.52 29.41
C THR A 200 1.49 11.70 30.85
N ALA A 201 2.13 12.59 31.61
CA ALA A 201 1.68 12.98 32.95
C ALA A 201 0.23 13.53 32.96
N ALA A 202 -0.19 14.17 31.86
CA ALA A 202 -1.57 14.64 31.68
C ALA A 202 -2.55 13.53 31.25
N GLY A 203 -2.10 12.28 31.10
CA GLY A 203 -2.92 11.12 30.73
C GLY A 203 -3.17 10.93 29.23
N ALA A 204 -2.44 11.64 28.35
CA ALA A 204 -2.56 11.44 26.91
C ALA A 204 -1.90 10.10 26.51
N PRO A 205 -2.59 9.19 25.79
CA PRO A 205 -2.01 7.92 25.38
C PRO A 205 -0.98 8.09 24.27
N PHE A 206 0.10 7.30 24.34
CA PHE A 206 1.01 7.05 23.22
C PHE A 206 0.52 5.80 22.47
N ARG A 207 0.23 5.94 21.17
CA ARG A 207 -0.43 4.91 20.36
C ARG A 207 0.04 4.98 18.91
N ASN A 208 -0.07 3.87 18.16
CA ASN A 208 0.23 3.79 16.72
C ASN A 208 1.59 4.42 16.39
N ALA A 209 2.63 3.86 17.01
CA ALA A 209 3.98 4.39 16.94
C ALA A 209 4.81 3.63 15.90
N THR A 210 5.26 4.34 14.87
CA THR A 210 6.13 3.82 13.82
C THR A 210 7.57 4.28 14.06
N PHE A 211 8.51 3.35 14.09
CA PHE A 211 9.94 3.63 14.21
C PHE A 211 10.63 3.38 12.88
N ILE A 212 11.30 4.40 12.33
CA ILE A 212 12.14 4.27 11.13
C ILE A 212 13.61 4.41 11.52
N TRP A 213 14.36 3.33 11.30
CA TRP A 213 15.78 3.25 11.62
C TRP A 213 16.64 3.43 10.37
N SER A 214 17.91 3.78 10.58
CA SER A 214 18.94 3.81 9.54
C SER A 214 18.61 4.67 8.31
N ARG A 215 19.55 4.72 7.36
CA ARG A 215 19.28 5.23 6.02
C ARG A 215 18.53 4.17 5.21
N GLN A 216 17.41 4.58 4.64
CA GLN A 216 16.64 3.80 3.69
C GLN A 216 17.32 3.90 2.31
N ALA A 217 17.49 2.77 1.65
CA ALA A 217 18.11 2.67 0.34
C ALA A 217 17.13 2.99 -0.80
N GLY A 218 17.66 3.47 -1.94
CA GLY A 218 16.89 3.67 -3.17
C GLY A 218 16.21 5.04 -3.28
N LYS A 219 15.62 5.29 -4.46
CA LYS A 219 14.98 6.58 -4.81
C LYS A 219 13.68 6.85 -4.05
N ASN A 220 13.10 5.80 -3.44
CA ASN A 220 11.79 5.82 -2.80
C ASN A 220 11.88 5.46 -1.31
N ALA A 221 12.87 6.03 -0.61
CA ALA A 221 13.08 5.85 0.83
C ALA A 221 11.83 6.07 1.69
N PHE A 222 10.87 6.86 1.19
CA PHE A 222 9.60 7.13 1.84
C PHE A 222 8.70 5.89 2.01
N ARG A 223 8.90 4.84 1.19
CA ARG A 223 7.98 3.68 1.11
C ARG A 223 7.95 2.83 2.38
N VAL A 224 9.08 2.68 3.06
CA VAL A 224 9.10 2.01 4.37
C VAL A 224 8.13 2.70 5.33
N LEU A 225 8.00 4.03 5.26
CA LEU A 225 7.07 4.75 6.13
C LEU A 225 5.61 4.46 5.73
N ASN A 226 5.32 4.29 4.44
CA ASN A 226 3.98 3.86 4.01
C ASN A 226 3.64 2.44 4.47
N HIS A 227 4.58 1.51 4.34
CA HIS A 227 4.45 0.13 4.83
C HIS A 227 4.17 0.12 6.34
N GLU A 228 5.03 0.79 7.10
CA GLU A 228 4.90 0.85 8.55
C GLU A 228 3.62 1.53 9.01
N ASN A 229 3.25 2.66 8.39
CA ASN A 229 2.00 3.33 8.72
C ASN A 229 0.76 2.53 8.32
N ALA A 230 0.85 1.64 7.34
CA ALA A 230 -0.26 0.75 6.98
C ALA A 230 -0.60 -0.25 8.10
N HIS A 231 0.38 -0.66 8.93
CA HIS A 231 0.10 -1.40 10.17
C HIS A 231 -0.69 -0.56 11.17
N SER A 232 -0.48 0.76 11.22
CA SER A 232 -1.31 1.66 12.04
C SER A 232 -2.76 1.71 11.57
N PHE A 233 -3.03 1.36 10.31
CA PHE A 233 -4.38 1.25 9.74
C PHE A 233 -4.95 -0.18 9.79
N GLY A 234 -4.19 -1.14 10.33
CA GLY A 234 -4.66 -2.52 10.55
C GLY A 234 -4.24 -3.54 9.48
N LEU A 235 -3.34 -3.19 8.56
CA LEU A 235 -2.83 -4.14 7.55
C LEU A 235 -1.70 -5.02 8.11
N PRO A 236 -1.65 -6.32 7.79
CA PRO A 236 -0.59 -7.22 8.21
C PRO A 236 0.59 -7.22 7.23
N ASP A 237 1.72 -7.76 7.68
CA ASP A 237 2.81 -8.21 6.80
C ASP A 237 2.36 -9.41 5.97
N LEU A 238 2.64 -9.38 4.67
CA LEU A 238 2.26 -10.46 3.75
C LEU A 238 3.37 -11.49 3.56
N TYR A 239 4.62 -11.13 3.83
CA TYR A 239 5.78 -12.01 3.66
C TYR A 239 5.96 -12.96 4.85
N HIS A 240 6.90 -13.91 4.74
CA HIS A 240 7.27 -14.78 5.86
C HIS A 240 8.27 -14.09 6.80
N THR A 241 7.90 -13.86 8.07
CA THR A 241 8.78 -13.17 9.03
C THR A 241 9.79 -14.10 9.71
N ASP A 242 9.62 -15.41 9.63
CA ASP A 242 10.44 -16.43 10.29
C ASP A 242 11.83 -16.67 9.67
N GLY A 243 12.23 -15.83 8.71
CA GLY A 243 13.57 -15.86 8.11
C GLY A 243 13.79 -17.01 7.14
N ARG A 244 12.75 -17.75 6.76
CA ARG A 244 12.85 -18.74 5.69
C ARG A 244 13.18 -18.05 4.36
N ASN A 245 14.08 -18.66 3.59
CA ASN A 245 14.30 -18.27 2.21
C ASN A 245 13.16 -18.83 1.35
N ALA A 246 12.10 -18.06 1.17
CA ALA A 246 10.94 -18.41 0.35
C ALA A 246 10.77 -17.40 -0.78
N ALA A 247 10.22 -17.87 -1.90
CA ALA A 247 9.75 -16.98 -2.96
C ALA A 247 8.70 -16.01 -2.41
N PRO A 248 8.62 -14.78 -2.94
CA PRO A 248 7.62 -13.81 -2.54
C PRO A 248 6.22 -14.39 -2.70
N LEU A 249 5.32 -13.96 -1.82
CA LEU A 249 3.93 -14.39 -1.86
C LEU A 249 3.09 -13.43 -2.68
N VAL A 250 3.43 -12.15 -2.61
CA VAL A 250 2.74 -11.08 -3.34
C VAL A 250 3.71 -10.24 -4.17
N GLY A 251 4.94 -10.06 -3.71
CA GLY A 251 5.98 -9.27 -4.38
C GLY A 251 5.54 -7.84 -4.60
N HIS A 252 5.99 -7.25 -5.71
CA HIS A 252 5.73 -5.86 -6.06
C HIS A 252 4.24 -5.49 -6.27
N TRP A 253 3.29 -6.40 -6.09
CA TRP A 253 1.87 -6.11 -6.24
C TRP A 253 1.25 -5.43 -5.02
N ASP A 254 1.93 -5.43 -3.86
CA ASP A 254 1.48 -4.78 -2.63
C ASP A 254 2.67 -4.32 -1.75
N PRO A 255 2.67 -3.08 -1.22
CA PRO A 255 3.72 -2.60 -0.33
C PRO A 255 3.81 -3.35 1.01
N MET A 256 2.80 -4.14 1.41
CA MET A 256 2.84 -4.97 2.62
C MET A 256 3.62 -6.29 2.45
N ASP A 257 4.01 -6.65 1.22
CA ASP A 257 4.95 -7.76 0.95
C ASP A 257 6.33 -7.23 0.56
N GLU A 258 6.37 -6.25 -0.35
CA GLU A 258 7.61 -5.65 -0.86
C GLU A 258 7.54 -4.11 -0.78
N ASP A 259 8.20 -3.55 0.23
CA ASP A 259 8.24 -2.12 0.53
C ASP A 259 9.42 -1.38 -0.14
N TRP A 260 10.27 -2.11 -0.86
CA TRP A 260 11.42 -1.59 -1.61
C TRP A 260 11.12 -1.43 -3.11
N GLY A 261 11.97 -0.67 -3.83
CA GLY A 261 11.87 -0.54 -5.30
C GLY A 261 10.98 0.62 -5.81
N PRO A 262 10.52 0.59 -7.09
CA PRO A 262 10.07 1.78 -7.83
C PRO A 262 8.72 2.42 -7.47
N SER A 263 7.84 1.78 -6.70
CA SER A 263 6.40 2.10 -6.75
C SER A 263 5.52 0.84 -6.75
N ASN A 264 4.71 0.52 -5.73
CA ASN A 264 3.67 -0.51 -5.78
C ASN A 264 2.38 0.03 -5.15
N ASP A 265 1.23 -0.05 -5.84
CA ASP A 265 -0.06 0.28 -5.25
C ASP A 265 -0.56 -0.85 -4.32
N PHE A 266 -1.46 -0.55 -3.38
CA PHE A 266 -2.13 -1.58 -2.58
C PHE A 266 -3.07 -2.44 -3.43
N LEU A 267 -3.17 -3.73 -3.09
CA LEU A 267 -4.19 -4.62 -3.62
C LEU A 267 -5.59 -4.09 -3.31
N GLY A 268 -6.52 -4.35 -4.22
CA GLY A 268 -7.91 -3.96 -4.07
C GLY A 268 -8.58 -4.51 -2.80
N TRP A 269 -8.16 -5.67 -2.30
CA TRP A 269 -8.59 -6.19 -1.00
C TRP A 269 -8.18 -5.28 0.16
N HIS A 270 -6.92 -4.83 0.22
CA HIS A 270 -6.46 -3.86 1.22
C HIS A 270 -7.16 -2.51 1.06
N LYS A 271 -7.31 -2.01 -0.17
CA LYS A 271 -8.09 -0.79 -0.43
C LYS A 271 -9.54 -0.93 0.05
N TRP A 272 -10.15 -2.10 -0.10
CA TRP A 272 -11.49 -2.34 0.44
C TRP A 272 -11.50 -2.34 1.97
N LYS A 273 -10.59 -3.10 2.60
CA LYS A 273 -10.43 -3.16 4.06
C LYS A 273 -10.25 -1.77 4.68
N LEU A 274 -9.47 -0.91 4.02
CA LEU A 274 -9.20 0.46 4.46
C LEU A 274 -10.35 1.44 4.17
N GLY A 275 -11.46 0.99 3.57
CA GLY A 275 -12.61 1.84 3.24
C GLY A 275 -12.38 2.74 2.02
N TRP A 276 -11.42 2.41 1.16
CA TRP A 276 -11.10 3.20 -0.03
C TRP A 276 -11.89 2.78 -1.27
N LEU A 277 -12.51 1.59 -1.25
CA LEU A 277 -13.48 1.15 -2.24
C LEU A 277 -14.91 1.31 -1.70
N ALA A 278 -15.79 1.96 -2.46
CA ALA A 278 -17.22 1.99 -2.13
C ALA A 278 -17.86 0.60 -2.30
N ALA A 279 -19.01 0.36 -1.66
CA ALA A 279 -19.72 -0.91 -1.76
C ALA A 279 -20.03 -1.32 -3.22
N GLY A 280 -20.37 -0.35 -4.09
CA GLY A 280 -20.62 -0.60 -5.51
C GLY A 280 -19.39 -0.98 -6.34
N GLN A 281 -18.18 -0.80 -5.80
CA GLN A 281 -16.91 -1.13 -6.48
C GLN A 281 -16.41 -2.54 -6.16
N VAL A 282 -17.10 -3.26 -5.26
CA VAL A 282 -16.76 -4.61 -4.83
C VAL A 282 -17.92 -5.54 -5.18
N HIS A 283 -17.68 -6.48 -6.09
CA HIS A 283 -18.67 -7.52 -6.37
C HIS A 283 -18.35 -8.79 -5.61
N CYS A 284 -19.32 -9.28 -4.84
CA CYS A 284 -19.23 -10.56 -4.17
C CYS A 284 -19.92 -11.65 -5.00
N ALA A 285 -19.16 -12.65 -5.45
CA ALA A 285 -19.71 -13.80 -6.13
C ALA A 285 -20.44 -14.70 -5.12
N PRO A 286 -21.75 -14.96 -5.27
CA PRO A 286 -22.50 -15.76 -4.31
C PRO A 286 -22.00 -17.22 -4.33
N PRO A 287 -21.75 -17.84 -3.17
CA PRO A 287 -21.41 -19.26 -3.11
C PRO A 287 -22.47 -20.11 -3.83
N ARG A 288 -22.03 -21.10 -4.62
CA ARG A 288 -22.91 -21.96 -5.43
C ARG A 288 -23.80 -21.22 -6.44
N GLY A 289 -23.46 -19.97 -6.77
CA GLY A 289 -24.11 -19.21 -7.82
C GLY A 289 -23.76 -19.71 -9.23
N THR A 290 -24.49 -19.19 -10.22
CA THR A 290 -24.16 -19.41 -11.63
C THR A 290 -22.98 -18.54 -12.07
N PRO A 291 -22.21 -18.95 -13.08
CA PRO A 291 -21.18 -18.08 -13.66
C PRO A 291 -21.75 -16.74 -14.12
N ALA A 292 -21.03 -15.65 -13.85
CA ALA A 292 -21.42 -14.28 -14.20
C ALA A 292 -20.27 -13.52 -14.83
N GLU A 293 -20.59 -12.53 -15.67
CA GLU A 293 -19.60 -11.64 -16.27
C GLU A 293 -19.51 -10.32 -15.52
N HIS A 294 -18.29 -9.80 -15.40
CA HIS A 294 -17.99 -8.53 -14.74
C HIS A 294 -17.01 -7.73 -15.59
N THR A 295 -17.13 -6.40 -15.55
CA THR A 295 -16.15 -5.49 -16.14
C THR A 295 -15.35 -4.85 -15.02
N LEU A 296 -14.06 -5.15 -14.96
CA LEU A 296 -13.12 -4.61 -13.99
C LEU A 296 -12.44 -3.36 -14.56
N THR A 297 -12.51 -2.28 -13.80
CA THR A 297 -11.77 -1.05 -14.06
C THR A 297 -10.43 -1.12 -13.33
N PRO A 298 -9.29 -0.79 -13.96
CA PRO A 298 -7.98 -0.89 -13.33
C PRO A 298 -7.91 -0.22 -11.96
N ILE A 299 -7.17 -0.83 -11.02
CA ILE A 299 -7.09 -0.34 -9.64
C ILE A 299 -6.50 1.08 -9.57
N SER A 300 -5.62 1.43 -10.49
CA SER A 300 -4.93 2.73 -10.54
C SER A 300 -5.81 3.90 -11.00
N THR A 301 -7.07 3.65 -11.40
CA THR A 301 -8.01 4.68 -11.87
C THR A 301 -9.18 4.82 -10.90
N PRO A 302 -9.84 5.99 -10.77
CA PRO A 302 -11.08 6.10 -9.97
C PRO A 302 -12.28 5.39 -10.63
N GLY A 303 -13.36 5.17 -9.87
CA GLY A 303 -14.65 4.71 -10.42
C GLY A 303 -14.72 3.24 -10.85
N GLY A 304 -15.89 2.80 -11.31
CA GLY A 304 -16.16 1.42 -11.74
C GLY A 304 -15.92 0.30 -10.71
N THR A 305 -16.25 -0.93 -11.10
CA THR A 305 -15.94 -2.14 -10.32
C THR A 305 -14.43 -2.34 -10.26
N LYS A 306 -13.88 -2.47 -9.05
CA LYS A 306 -12.44 -2.66 -8.82
C LYS A 306 -12.05 -4.10 -8.58
N ILE A 307 -12.86 -4.82 -7.80
CA ILE A 307 -12.58 -6.21 -7.46
C ILE A 307 -13.82 -7.08 -7.59
N VAL A 308 -13.62 -8.33 -7.97
CA VAL A 308 -14.58 -9.42 -7.72
C VAL A 308 -14.00 -10.36 -6.68
N VAL A 309 -14.72 -10.54 -5.58
CA VAL A 309 -14.36 -11.45 -4.48
C VAL A 309 -15.19 -12.72 -4.61
N ILE A 310 -14.52 -13.87 -4.58
CA ILE A 310 -15.12 -15.20 -4.65
C ILE A 310 -14.82 -15.92 -3.34
N PRO A 311 -15.75 -15.98 -2.38
CA PRO A 311 -15.56 -16.76 -1.16
C PRO A 311 -15.31 -18.23 -1.51
N THR A 312 -14.21 -18.77 -1.01
CA THR A 312 -13.82 -20.18 -1.19
C THR A 312 -13.93 -20.98 0.11
N GLY A 313 -14.23 -20.31 1.23
CA GLY A 313 -14.45 -20.87 2.56
C GLY A 313 -14.90 -19.79 3.54
N ALA A 314 -15.02 -20.13 4.82
CA ALA A 314 -15.42 -19.16 5.86
C ALA A 314 -14.39 -18.03 6.08
N HIS A 315 -13.10 -18.33 5.83
CA HIS A 315 -11.97 -17.43 6.04
C HIS A 315 -11.12 -17.25 4.77
N THR A 316 -11.54 -17.80 3.63
CA THR A 316 -10.74 -17.76 2.41
C THR A 316 -11.51 -17.22 1.21
N ALA A 317 -10.83 -16.49 0.35
CA ALA A 317 -11.38 -16.02 -0.92
C ALA A 317 -10.35 -16.08 -2.05
N LEU A 318 -10.84 -16.15 -3.29
CA LEU A 318 -10.09 -15.80 -4.49
C LEU A 318 -10.58 -14.41 -4.94
N VAL A 319 -9.67 -13.48 -5.19
CA VAL A 319 -9.99 -12.12 -5.61
C VAL A 319 -9.40 -11.87 -6.99
N ALA A 320 -10.15 -11.16 -7.83
CA ALA A 320 -9.73 -10.72 -9.15
C ALA A 320 -9.76 -9.19 -9.24
N GLU A 321 -8.68 -8.60 -9.74
CA GLU A 321 -8.56 -7.16 -10.00
C GLU A 321 -7.81 -6.90 -11.31
N ALA A 322 -8.03 -5.73 -11.92
CA ALA A 322 -7.29 -5.33 -13.12
C ALA A 322 -6.07 -4.48 -12.71
N ARG A 323 -4.88 -4.86 -13.19
CA ARG A 323 -3.63 -4.11 -13.01
C ARG A 323 -3.06 -3.67 -14.34
N VAL A 324 -2.70 -2.40 -14.40
CA VAL A 324 -2.08 -1.74 -15.56
C VAL A 324 -0.97 -0.84 -15.06
N ARG A 325 -0.03 -0.50 -15.94
CA ARG A 325 1.03 0.45 -15.60
C ARG A 325 0.44 1.80 -15.22
N GLY A 326 0.84 2.33 -14.07
CA GLY A 326 0.34 3.60 -13.55
C GLY A 326 1.35 4.31 -12.66
N PRO A 327 1.00 5.48 -12.10
CA PRO A 327 1.90 6.25 -11.25
C PRO A 327 2.38 5.50 -10.00
N LEU A 328 1.50 4.71 -9.39
CA LEU A 328 1.83 3.87 -8.23
C LEU A 328 2.30 2.46 -8.62
N ASP A 329 2.06 2.05 -9.87
CA ASP A 329 2.41 0.73 -10.42
C ASP A 329 3.34 0.87 -11.66
N PRO A 330 4.50 1.54 -11.56
CA PRO A 330 5.39 1.79 -12.69
C PRO A 330 6.08 0.52 -13.22
N THR A 331 6.15 -0.54 -12.40
CA THR A 331 6.81 -1.83 -12.66
C THR A 331 5.96 -2.80 -13.46
N VAL A 332 4.65 -2.55 -13.57
CA VAL A 332 3.71 -3.42 -14.30
C VAL A 332 4.07 -3.45 -15.78
N CYS A 333 4.80 -4.51 -16.17
CA CYS A 333 5.25 -4.75 -17.54
C CYS A 333 4.31 -5.66 -18.32
N ARG A 334 3.41 -6.38 -17.63
CA ARG A 334 2.36 -7.19 -18.25
C ARG A 334 1.00 -6.83 -17.65
N PRO A 335 0.29 -5.84 -18.23
CA PRO A 335 -1.08 -5.51 -17.83
C PRO A 335 -2.05 -6.69 -18.03
N GLY A 336 -3.03 -6.81 -17.15
CA GLY A 336 -4.05 -7.86 -17.19
C GLY A 336 -4.82 -8.01 -15.87
N ILE A 337 -5.42 -9.18 -15.68
CA ILE A 337 -6.15 -9.54 -14.46
C ILE A 337 -5.21 -10.19 -13.46
N LEU A 338 -4.97 -9.54 -12.33
CA LEU A 338 -4.26 -10.13 -11.22
C LEU A 338 -5.24 -10.96 -10.37
N LEU A 339 -4.86 -12.20 -10.06
CA LEU A 339 -5.61 -13.09 -9.19
C LEU A 339 -4.81 -13.35 -7.93
N TYR A 340 -5.46 -13.33 -6.77
CA TYR A 340 -4.82 -13.65 -5.50
C TYR A 340 -5.76 -14.32 -4.52
N ARG A 341 -5.18 -15.12 -3.63
CA ARG A 341 -5.87 -15.82 -2.56
C ARG A 341 -5.73 -15.03 -1.27
N VAL A 342 -6.82 -14.89 -0.55
CA VAL A 342 -6.90 -14.25 0.78
C VAL A 342 -7.21 -15.34 1.82
N ALA A 343 -6.55 -15.27 2.97
CA ALA A 343 -6.87 -16.03 4.17
C ALA A 343 -6.93 -15.09 5.38
N THR A 344 -8.11 -14.93 5.98
CA THR A 344 -8.36 -13.99 7.09
C THR A 344 -8.06 -14.57 8.47
N ASP A 345 -7.80 -15.88 8.53
CA ASP A 345 -7.42 -16.65 9.72
C ASP A 345 -5.91 -16.96 9.78
N VAL A 346 -5.13 -16.45 8.81
CA VAL A 346 -3.67 -16.56 8.80
C VAL A 346 -3.06 -15.30 9.42
N PRO A 347 -2.18 -15.41 10.43
CA PRO A 347 -1.58 -14.24 11.07
C PRO A 347 -0.61 -13.46 10.16
N SER A 348 -0.36 -12.20 10.54
CA SER A 348 0.72 -11.38 9.98
C SER A 348 2.04 -12.11 9.95
N GLY A 349 2.79 -11.99 8.85
CA GLY A 349 4.08 -12.65 8.71
C GLY A 349 4.02 -14.13 8.35
N HIS A 350 2.82 -14.68 8.09
CA HIS A 350 2.61 -16.09 7.72
C HIS A 350 2.01 -16.28 6.32
N GLY A 351 1.93 -15.23 5.50
CA GLY A 351 1.40 -15.32 4.14
C GLY A 351 -0.12 -15.35 4.02
N PRO A 352 -0.85 -14.38 4.61
CA PRO A 352 -2.31 -14.33 4.53
C PRO A 352 -2.84 -13.94 3.14
N LEU A 353 -1.97 -13.43 2.25
CA LEU A 353 -2.25 -13.18 0.85
C LEU A 353 -1.23 -13.92 -0.04
N ARG A 354 -1.68 -14.41 -1.20
CA ARG A 354 -0.79 -15.03 -2.19
C ARG A 354 -1.28 -14.81 -3.61
N ILE A 355 -0.40 -14.33 -4.47
CA ILE A 355 -0.66 -14.16 -5.91
C ILE A 355 -0.77 -15.53 -6.59
N VAL A 356 -1.74 -15.64 -7.48
CA VAL A 356 -1.87 -16.76 -8.41
C VAL A 356 -1.12 -16.36 -9.67
N ASP A 357 0.03 -16.99 -9.89
CA ASP A 357 0.89 -16.68 -11.01
C ASP A 357 0.36 -17.29 -12.33
N ALA A 358 0.08 -16.44 -13.31
CA ALA A 358 -0.33 -16.84 -14.66
C ALA A 358 0.82 -17.42 -15.50
N THR A 359 2.07 -17.14 -15.11
CA THR A 359 3.30 -17.43 -15.85
C THR A 359 4.36 -18.04 -14.93
N PRO A 360 4.04 -19.14 -14.22
CA PRO A 360 4.97 -19.76 -13.30
C PRO A 360 6.26 -20.18 -14.00
N HIS A 361 7.39 -19.86 -13.38
CA HIS A 361 8.75 -20.10 -13.85
C HIS A 361 9.15 -19.32 -15.12
N SER A 362 8.50 -18.18 -15.38
CA SER A 362 8.87 -17.29 -16.49
C SER A 362 10.19 -16.55 -16.25
N GLY A 363 10.58 -16.36 -14.98
CA GLY A 363 11.67 -15.46 -14.61
C GLY A 363 11.31 -13.96 -14.70
N GLY A 364 10.02 -13.64 -14.87
CA GLY A 364 9.49 -12.29 -14.86
C GLY A 364 9.72 -11.46 -16.12
N CYS A 365 8.96 -10.36 -16.25
CA CYS A 365 9.15 -9.37 -17.32
C CYS A 365 9.88 -8.09 -16.89
N PHE A 366 10.12 -7.86 -15.59
CA PHE A 366 10.82 -6.67 -15.10
C PHE A 366 12.19 -7.02 -14.52
N THR A 367 13.25 -6.35 -14.98
CA THR A 367 14.65 -6.58 -14.56
C THR A 367 15.37 -5.30 -14.15
N GLY A 368 14.67 -4.17 -14.14
CA GLY A 368 15.26 -2.84 -14.00
C GLY A 368 15.62 -2.43 -12.57
N ASP A 369 15.22 -3.22 -11.57
CA ASP A 369 15.50 -2.96 -10.16
C ASP A 369 15.78 -4.30 -9.44
N LYS A 370 16.81 -4.31 -8.59
CA LYS A 370 17.20 -5.49 -7.81
C LYS A 370 16.29 -5.72 -6.59
N TYR A 371 15.51 -4.71 -6.23
CA TYR A 371 14.54 -4.74 -5.12
C TYR A 371 13.12 -5.04 -5.61
N VAL A 372 13.01 -5.72 -6.75
CA VAL A 372 11.75 -6.26 -7.26
C VAL A 372 12.01 -7.73 -7.52
N ASP A 373 11.33 -8.60 -6.79
CA ASP A 373 11.34 -10.01 -7.15
C ASP A 373 10.71 -10.20 -8.53
N ARG A 374 11.49 -10.81 -9.42
CA ARG A 374 11.16 -10.87 -10.83
C ARG A 374 10.00 -11.80 -11.11
N GLU A 375 9.90 -12.92 -10.41
CA GLU A 375 9.02 -14.02 -10.82
C GLU A 375 7.57 -13.56 -10.95
N LEU A 376 7.08 -12.77 -9.99
CA LEU A 376 5.68 -12.31 -10.00
C LEU A 376 5.41 -11.11 -10.92
N THR A 377 6.42 -10.53 -11.58
CA THR A 377 6.28 -9.30 -12.39
C THR A 377 5.40 -9.45 -13.62
N ASP A 378 5.16 -10.68 -14.05
CA ASP A 378 4.28 -11.00 -15.17
C ASP A 378 3.05 -11.83 -14.79
N ALA A 379 2.71 -11.91 -13.49
CA ALA A 379 1.68 -12.82 -12.94
C ALA A 379 0.23 -12.61 -13.43
N THR A 380 -0.07 -11.58 -14.23
CA THR A 380 -1.45 -11.27 -14.65
C THR A 380 -2.01 -12.22 -15.70
N PHE A 381 -3.31 -12.53 -15.65
CA PHE A 381 -4.00 -13.29 -16.69
C PHE A 381 -4.42 -12.36 -17.83
N ARG A 382 -4.24 -12.81 -19.08
CA ARG A 382 -4.59 -12.09 -20.31
C ARG A 382 -5.84 -12.66 -20.99
N PRO A 383 -6.51 -11.90 -21.90
CA PRO A 383 -7.67 -12.40 -22.63
C PRO A 383 -7.46 -13.80 -23.23
N GLY A 384 -8.44 -14.68 -23.04
CA GLY A 384 -8.37 -16.10 -23.39
C GLY A 384 -7.87 -17.02 -22.27
N ALA A 385 -7.17 -16.49 -21.26
CA ALA A 385 -6.67 -17.29 -20.14
C ALA A 385 -7.79 -17.60 -19.14
N THR A 386 -7.70 -18.78 -18.51
CA THR A 386 -8.60 -19.20 -17.44
C THR A 386 -7.80 -19.77 -16.28
N TYR A 387 -8.10 -19.30 -15.08
CA TYR A 387 -7.69 -19.94 -13.83
C TYR A 387 -8.84 -20.76 -13.27
N ALA A 388 -8.56 -21.99 -12.83
CA ALA A 388 -9.53 -22.85 -12.15
C ALA A 388 -8.93 -23.37 -10.84
N ASP A 389 -9.53 -22.99 -9.72
CA ASP A 389 -9.18 -23.49 -8.40
C ASP A 389 -9.80 -24.88 -8.20
N ARG A 390 -8.96 -25.92 -8.32
CA ARG A 390 -9.42 -27.31 -8.18
C ARG A 390 -10.01 -27.63 -6.81
N ARG A 391 -9.64 -26.90 -5.75
CA ARG A 391 -10.11 -27.18 -4.39
C ARG A 391 -11.52 -26.65 -4.17
N SER A 392 -11.78 -25.40 -4.54
CA SER A 392 -13.08 -24.74 -4.32
C SER A 392 -14.04 -24.87 -5.50
N GLY A 393 -13.53 -25.23 -6.69
CA GLY A 393 -14.28 -25.20 -7.94
C GLY A 393 -14.49 -23.79 -8.52
N ALA A 394 -13.96 -22.75 -7.86
CA ALA A 394 -14.00 -21.39 -8.36
C ALA A 394 -13.15 -21.25 -9.63
N ALA A 395 -13.55 -20.38 -10.57
CA ALA A 395 -12.78 -20.11 -11.76
C ALA A 395 -12.94 -18.67 -12.23
N VAL A 396 -11.90 -18.14 -12.88
CA VAL A 396 -11.92 -16.83 -13.53
C VAL A 396 -11.38 -16.96 -14.95
N THR A 397 -12.17 -16.57 -15.94
CA THR A 397 -11.76 -16.49 -17.34
C THR A 397 -11.66 -15.02 -17.74
N VAL A 398 -10.53 -14.61 -18.32
CA VAL A 398 -10.38 -13.28 -18.90
C VAL A 398 -10.96 -13.31 -20.30
N LEU A 399 -12.05 -12.58 -20.54
CA LEU A 399 -12.77 -12.62 -21.82
C LEU A 399 -12.19 -11.62 -22.82
N ALA A 400 -11.94 -10.39 -22.38
CA ALA A 400 -11.46 -9.32 -23.25
C ALA A 400 -10.81 -8.19 -22.44
N GLU A 401 -9.91 -7.47 -23.09
CA GLU A 401 -9.55 -6.10 -22.74
C GLU A 401 -10.37 -5.18 -23.65
N ASN A 402 -11.10 -4.24 -23.06
CA ASN A 402 -11.92 -3.27 -23.77
C ASN A 402 -11.06 -2.09 -24.23
N ARG A 403 -11.55 -1.34 -25.23
CA ARG A 403 -10.83 -0.19 -25.79
C ARG A 403 -10.57 0.94 -24.78
N ASP A 404 -11.35 1.00 -23.71
CA ASP A 404 -11.22 1.96 -22.61
C ASP A 404 -10.23 1.52 -21.51
N GLY A 405 -9.57 0.36 -21.68
CA GLY A 405 -8.62 -0.19 -20.72
C GLY A 405 -9.28 -0.98 -19.58
N THR A 406 -10.61 -1.16 -19.59
CA THR A 406 -11.30 -2.08 -18.66
C THR A 406 -11.17 -3.53 -19.12
N TYR A 407 -11.32 -4.48 -18.20
CA TYR A 407 -11.20 -5.91 -18.48
C TYR A 407 -12.52 -6.63 -18.22
N ARG A 408 -13.04 -7.36 -19.20
CA ARG A 408 -14.20 -8.22 -19.00
C ARG A 408 -13.75 -9.60 -18.57
N ILE A 409 -14.29 -10.09 -17.45
CA ILE A 409 -14.02 -11.42 -16.91
C ILE A 409 -15.32 -12.21 -16.76
N ARG A 410 -15.23 -13.54 -16.81
CA ARG A 410 -16.27 -14.45 -16.35
C ARG A 410 -15.81 -15.13 -15.07
N VAL A 411 -16.65 -15.04 -14.04
CA VAL A 411 -16.39 -15.62 -12.72
C VAL A 411 -17.34 -16.79 -12.52
N THR A 412 -16.78 -17.95 -12.17
CA THR A 412 -17.52 -19.12 -11.69
C THR A 412 -17.37 -19.18 -10.17
N PRO A 413 -18.47 -19.08 -9.40
CA PRO A 413 -18.40 -19.15 -7.95
C PRO A 413 -17.89 -20.51 -7.43
N ALA A 414 -17.42 -20.53 -6.18
CA ALA A 414 -17.06 -21.77 -5.50
C ALA A 414 -18.28 -22.68 -5.32
N ARG A 415 -18.06 -24.00 -5.38
CA ARG A 415 -19.11 -25.03 -5.20
C ARG A 415 -19.45 -25.29 -3.73
N GLY A 416 -18.65 -24.73 -2.81
CA GLY A 416 -18.82 -24.79 -1.36
C GLY A 416 -18.47 -26.11 -0.73
#